data_AF-A0A8J6YRH3-F1
#
_entry.id   AF-A0A8J6YRH3-F1
#
_cell.length_a   1.000
_cell.length_b   1.000
_cell.length_c   1.000
_cell.angle_alpha   90.00
_cell.angle_beta   90.00
_cell.angle_gamma   90.00
#
_symmetry.space_group_name_H-M   'P 1'
#
loop_
_entity.id
_entity.type
_entity.pdbx_description
1 polymer ?
#
loop_
_entity_poly.entity_id
_entity_poly.type
_entity_poly.pdbx_seq_one_letter_code
_entity_poly.pdbx_strand_id
1 'polypeptide(L)' 'GKEVVFRFYEEAYERLKDGGRFWVVIQKKQGAESTEKKLKGLFSRVERVAQAKGYRVYRAEKNSVEE' A
#
# COMPACT_ATOMS: atom_id res chain seq x y z
N GLY A 1 -8.43 10.20 -12.09
CA GLY A 1 -7.57 10.82 -11.07
C GLY A 1 -7.17 9.84 -9.99
N LYS A 2 -8.06 9.54 -9.03
CA LYS A 2 -7.77 8.57 -7.95
C LYS A 2 -7.80 7.11 -8.42
N GLU A 3 -8.73 6.76 -9.29
CA GLU A 3 -8.95 5.37 -9.73
C GLU A 3 -7.70 4.68 -10.32
N VAL A 4 -6.86 5.42 -11.05
CA VAL A 4 -5.62 4.90 -11.63
C VAL A 4 -4.64 4.43 -10.55
N VAL A 5 -4.53 5.18 -9.44
CA VAL A 5 -3.63 4.83 -8.34
C VAL A 5 -4.15 3.61 -7.58
N PHE A 6 -5.47 3.47 -7.46
CA PHE A 6 -6.11 2.31 -6.83
C PHE A 6 -5.88 1.05 -7.66
N ARG A 7 -6.08 1.14 -8.97
CA ARG A 7 -5.82 0.06 -9.91
C ARG A 7 -4.34 -0.35 -9.93
N PHE A 8 -3.44 0.62 -9.82
CA PHE A 8 -2.00 0.36 -9.69
C PHE A 8 -1.66 -0.48 -8.45
N TYR A 9 -2.33 -0.25 -7.30
CA TYR A 9 -2.12 -1.09 -6.12
C TYR A 9 -2.65 -2.51 -6.29
N GLU A 10 -3.79 -2.67 -6.98
CA GLU A 10 -4.35 -3.99 -7.32
C GLU A 10 -3.40 -4.76 -8.23
N GLU A 11 -2.96 -4.15 -9.34
CA GLU A 11 -2.00 -4.79 -10.26
C GLU A 11 -0.65 -5.08 -9.58
N ALA A 12 -0.19 -4.19 -8.68
CA ALA A 12 1.02 -4.42 -7.90
C ALA A 12 0.85 -5.61 -6.95
N TYR A 13 -0.31 -5.75 -6.31
CA TYR A 13 -0.63 -6.89 -5.45
C TYR A 13 -0.67 -8.20 -6.24
N GLU A 14 -1.35 -8.21 -7.39
CA GLU A 14 -1.43 -9.39 -8.28
C GLU A 14 -0.06 -9.84 -8.77
N ARG A 15 0.85 -8.91 -9.05
CA ARG A 15 2.22 -9.22 -9.46
C ARG A 15 3.17 -9.53 -8.31
N LEU A 16 2.77 -9.25 -7.07
CA LEU A 16 3.59 -9.55 -5.91
C LEU A 16 3.56 -11.05 -5.62
N LYS A 17 4.74 -11.64 -5.49
CA LYS A 17 4.89 -13.00 -4.98
C LYS A 17 4.56 -13.06 -3.49
N ASP A 18 4.34 -14.27 -3.03
CA ASP A 18 4.06 -14.59 -1.64
C ASP A 18 5.23 -14.18 -0.74
N GLY A 19 4.92 -13.53 0.38
CA GLY A 19 5.92 -12.88 1.23
C GLY A 19 6.48 -11.58 0.64
N GLY A 20 5.95 -11.13 -0.50
CA GLY A 20 6.34 -9.89 -1.15
C GLY A 20 5.99 -8.67 -0.30
N ARG A 21 6.90 -7.70 -0.25
CA ARG A 21 6.72 -6.44 0.48
C ARG A 21 6.57 -5.30 -0.50
N PHE A 22 5.47 -4.57 -0.38
CA PHE A 22 5.18 -3.39 -1.16
C PHE A 22 5.37 -2.14 -0.31
N TRP A 23 6.15 -1.18 -0.82
CA TRP A 23 6.44 0.07 -0.11
C TRP A 23 5.94 1.23 -0.95
N VAL A 24 5.12 2.08 -0.35
CA VAL A 24 4.62 3.28 -1.02
C VAL A 24 4.83 4.52 -0.17
N VAL A 25 5.32 5.56 -0.83
CA VAL A 25 5.48 6.90 -0.26
C VAL A 25 4.44 7.80 -0.89
N ILE A 26 3.59 8.41 -0.06
CA ILE A 26 2.55 9.32 -0.54
C ILE A 26 2.48 10.58 0.31
N GLN A 27 2.24 11.71 -0.35
CA GLN A 27 2.07 12.99 0.31
C GLN A 27 0.65 13.15 0.89
N LYS A 28 0.52 13.78 2.06
CA LYS A 28 -0.77 14.03 2.75
C LYS A 28 -1.77 14.72 1.82
N LYS A 29 -1.30 15.66 0.98
CA LYS A 29 -2.11 16.39 -0.01
C LYS A 29 -2.69 15.51 -1.12
N GLN A 30 -2.04 14.40 -1.48
CA GLN A 30 -2.55 13.47 -2.50
C GLN A 30 -3.52 12.43 -1.94
N GLY A 31 -3.92 12.54 -0.66
CA GLY A 31 -4.90 11.65 -0.06
C GLY A 31 -4.27 10.41 0.56
N ALA A 32 -3.29 10.60 1.44
CA ALA A 32 -2.61 9.51 2.15
C ALA A 32 -3.56 8.61 2.98
N GLU A 33 -4.73 9.11 3.39
CA GLU A 33 -5.78 8.30 4.05
C GLU A 33 -6.50 7.36 3.09
N SER A 34 -6.75 7.80 1.85
CA SER A 34 -7.37 6.96 0.83
C SER A 34 -6.46 5.79 0.43
N THR A 35 -5.16 6.06 0.26
CA THR A 35 -4.16 5.02 -0.01
C THR A 35 -4.06 4.01 1.14
N GLU A 36 -4.02 4.47 2.39
CA GLU A 36 -3.96 3.55 3.54
C GLU A 36 -5.18 2.61 3.57
N LYS A 37 -6.40 3.15 3.39
CA LYS A 37 -7.62 2.32 3.36
C LYS A 37 -7.58 1.29 2.24
N LYS A 38 -7.12 1.67 1.05
CA LYS A 38 -7.04 0.73 -0.09
C LYS A 38 -5.97 -0.33 0.12
N LEU A 39 -4.78 0.06 0.61
CA LEU A 39 -3.72 -0.90 0.95
C LEU A 39 -4.22 -1.90 1.99
N LYS A 40 -4.90 -1.44 3.05
CA LYS A 40 -5.44 -2.32 4.11
C LYS A 40 -6.52 -3.28 3.60
N GLY A 41 -7.21 -2.94 2.50
CA GLY A 41 -8.18 -3.82 1.86
C GLY A 41 -7.56 -4.83 0.88
N LEU A 42 -6.37 -4.54 0.33
CA LEU A 42 -5.68 -5.40 -0.62
C LEU A 42 -4.66 -6.33 0.05
N PHE A 43 -3.87 -5.76 0.97
CA PHE A 43 -2.81 -6.46 1.68
C PHE A 43 -3.27 -6.81 3.09
N SER A 44 -3.05 -8.05 3.50
CA SER A 44 -3.36 -8.50 4.87
C SER A 44 -2.58 -7.73 5.94
N ARG A 45 -1.38 -7.23 5.61
CA ARG A 45 -0.55 -6.49 6.56
C ARG A 45 -0.14 -5.15 5.97
N VAL A 46 -0.50 -4.06 6.65
CA VAL A 46 -0.12 -2.69 6.28
C VAL A 46 0.30 -1.92 7.51
N GLU A 47 1.51 -1.37 7.48
CA GLU A 47 2.10 -0.62 8.58
C GLU A 47 2.64 0.72 8.07
N ARG A 48 2.48 1.77 8.88
CA ARG A 48 3.16 3.06 8.64
C ARG A 48 4.57 2.97 9.20
N VAL A 49 5.56 2.96 8.33
CA VAL A 49 6.98 2.88 8.74
C VAL A 49 7.53 4.25 9.12
N ALA A 50 7.12 5.31 8.41
CA ALA A 50 7.62 6.66 8.66
C ALA A 50 6.64 7.75 8.20
N GLN A 51 6.80 8.95 8.78
CA GLN A 51 6.21 10.17 8.25
C GLN A 51 7.24 11.31 8.30
N ALA A 52 7.36 12.09 7.22
CA ALA A 52 8.35 13.17 7.14
C ALA A 52 7.82 14.32 6.26
N LYS A 53 7.87 15.58 6.74
CA LYS A 53 7.53 16.80 5.98
C LYS A 53 6.26 16.69 5.10
N GLY A 54 5.23 16.01 5.58
CA GLY A 54 3.97 15.81 4.85
C GLY A 54 3.94 14.59 3.92
N TYR A 55 4.97 13.76 3.87
CA TYR A 55 4.99 12.43 3.27
C TYR A 55 4.73 11.36 4.32
N ARG A 56 4.06 10.28 3.90
CA ARG A 56 3.81 9.08 4.69
C ARG A 56 4.34 7.88 3.93
N VAL A 57 5.07 7.02 4.63
CA VAL A 57 5.62 5.76 4.11
C VAL A 57 4.79 4.63 4.67
N TYR A 58 4.21 3.85 3.78
CA TYR A 58 3.47 2.64 4.09
C TYR A 58 4.24 1.43 3.60
N ARG A 59 4.32 0.42 4.44
CA ARG A 59 4.79 -0.91 4.09
C ARG A 59 3.60 -1.84 4.15
N ALA A 60 3.29 -2.44 3.02
CA ALA A 60 2.31 -3.50 2.90
C ALA A 60 3.02 -4.82 2.63
N GLU A 61 2.55 -5.92 3.19
CA GLU A 61 3.11 -7.25 2.98
C GLU A 61 2.01 -8.19 2.52
N LYS A 62 2.26 -8.87 1.39
CA LYS A 62 1.42 -9.94 0.90
C LYS A 62 1.79 -11.19 1.70
N ASN A 63 1.06 -11.41 2.78
CA ASN A 63 1.15 -12.64 3.52
C ASN A 63 0.30 -13.66 2.77
N SER A 64 0.96 -14.62 2.14
CA SER A 64 0.26 -15.85 1.82
C SER A 64 0.47 -16.78 2.97
N VAL A 65 -0.63 -17.06 3.63
CA VAL A 65 -0.74 -18.22 4.49
C VAL A 65 -0.79 -19.39 3.51
N GLU A 66 0.39 -19.86 3.13
CA GLU A 66 0.51 -21.19 2.55
C GLU A 66 0.39 -22.15 3.74
N GLU A 67 -0.62 -23.03 3.69
CA GLU A 67 -1.02 -23.97 4.76
C GLU A 67 0.09 -24.91 5.22
#